data_AF-A0A7V8AXX8-F1
#
_entry.id   AF-A0A7V8AXX8-F1
#
_cell.length_a   1.000
_cell.length_b   1.000
_cell.length_c   1.000
_cell.angle_alpha   90.00
_cell.angle_beta   90.00
_cell.angle_gamma   90.00
#
_symmetry.space_group_name_H-M   'P 1'
#
loop_
_entity.id
_entity.type
_entity.pdbx_description
1 polymer ?
#
loop_
_entity_poly.entity_id
_entity_poly.type
_entity_poly.pdbx_seq_one_letter_code
_entity_poly.pdbx_strand_id
1 'polypeptide(L)' 'MNISLTPELESQIRLKVDSGLYPSASVLVAESLQLLLKRDAMRQQLIAEVTLGADQLARGKGIFVNTEDEFLKLARATP' A
#
# COMPACT_ATOMS: atom_id res chain seq x y z
N MET A 1 -21.49 -13.59 -9.68
CA MET A 1 -20.50 -14.21 -8.77
C MET A 1 -21.10 -14.17 -7.37
N ASN A 2 -21.15 -15.30 -6.65
CA ASN A 2 -21.67 -15.34 -5.28
C ASN A 2 -20.49 -15.32 -4.30
N ILE A 3 -20.48 -14.39 -3.36
CA ILE A 3 -19.42 -14.24 -2.36
C ILE A 3 -20.07 -14.42 -0.99
N SER A 4 -19.64 -15.43 -0.25
CA SER A 4 -20.09 -15.64 1.12
C SER A 4 -19.28 -14.76 2.07
N LEU A 5 -19.97 -14.02 2.92
CA LEU A 5 -19.39 -13.15 3.92
C LEU A 5 -19.74 -13.68 5.31
N THR A 6 -18.92 -13.32 6.31
CA THR A 6 -19.31 -13.54 7.70
C THR A 6 -20.47 -12.60 8.07
N PRO A 7 -21.33 -12.97 9.03
CA PRO A 7 -22.45 -12.12 9.44
C PRO A 7 -22.03 -10.71 9.87
N GLU A 8 -20.85 -10.58 10.46
CA GLU A 8 -20.27 -9.30 10.89
C GLU A 8 -19.94 -8.40 9.70
N LEU A 9 -19.30 -8.96 8.67
CA LEU A 9 -18.97 -8.22 7.44
C LEU A 9 -20.23 -7.81 6.68
N GLU A 10 -21.22 -8.69 6.64
CA GLU A 10 -22.51 -8.40 6.01
C GLU A 10 -23.25 -7.25 6.72
N SER A 11 -23.21 -7.23 8.06
CA SER A 11 -23.74 -6.14 8.87
C SER A 11 -23.03 -4.80 8.58
N GLN A 12 -21.70 -4.80 8.47
CA GLN A 12 -20.96 -3.59 8.14
C GLN A 12 -21.24 -3.07 6.73
N ILE A 13 -21.40 -3.97 5.75
CA ILE A 13 -21.77 -3.59 4.40
C ILE A 13 -23.17 -2.97 4.38
N ARG A 14 -24.14 -3.58 5.07
CA ARG A 14 -25.50 -3.02 5.21
C ARG A 14 -25.45 -1.61 5.79
N LEU A 15 -24.79 -1.41 6.93
CA LEU A 15 -24.67 -0.10 7.57
C LEU A 15 -24.11 0.98 6.62
N LYS A 16 -23.09 0.64 5.83
CA LYS A 16 -22.49 1.57 4.87
C LYS A 16 -23.38 1.84 3.64
N VAL A 17 -24.14 0.86 3.18
CA VAL A 17 -25.12 1.05 2.10
C VAL A 17 -26.30 1.87 2.59
N ASP A 18 -26.86 1.54 3.75
CA ASP A 18 -28.00 2.23 4.37
C ASP A 18 -27.68 3.70 4.71
N SER A 19 -26.40 4.02 4.96
CA SER A 19 -25.95 5.41 5.16
C SER A 19 -26.00 6.27 3.89
N GLY A 20 -26.22 5.67 2.71
CA GLY A 20 -26.21 6.37 1.42
C GLY A 20 -24.81 6.65 0.84
N LEU A 21 -23.73 6.32 1.56
CA LEU A 21 -22.35 6.37 1.02
C LEU A 21 -22.17 5.39 -0.16
N TYR A 22 -22.80 4.22 0.02
CA TYR A 22 -22.95 3.06 -0.85
C TYR A 22 -24.15 3.00 -1.80
N PRO A 23 -24.06 3.12 -3.14
CA PRO A 23 -25.23 2.79 -3.99
C PRO A 23 -25.61 1.30 -3.96
N SER A 24 -24.67 0.40 -3.67
CA SER A 24 -24.95 -1.02 -3.43
C SER A 24 -23.78 -1.73 -2.73
N ALA A 25 -24.07 -2.92 -2.20
CA ALA A 25 -23.05 -3.81 -1.63
C ALA A 25 -21.96 -4.18 -2.67
N SER A 26 -22.36 -4.42 -3.93
CA SER A 26 -21.42 -4.79 -5.00
C SER A 26 -20.43 -3.68 -5.31
N VAL A 27 -20.88 -2.41 -5.31
CA VAL A 27 -20.00 -1.25 -5.53
C VAL A 27 -19.02 -1.10 -4.36
N LEU A 28 -19.50 -1.19 -3.13
CA LEU A 28 -18.65 -1.12 -1.93
C LEU A 28 -17.55 -2.20 -1.94
N VAL A 29 -17.92 -3.45 -2.25
CA VAL A 29 -16.98 -4.57 -2.31
C VAL A 29 -15.95 -4.37 -3.44
N ALA A 30 -16.39 -3.89 -4.60
CA ALA A 30 -15.50 -3.59 -5.73
C ALA A 30 -14.47 -2.49 -5.37
N GLU A 31 -14.93 -1.39 -4.77
CA GLU A 31 -14.02 -0.30 -4.33
C GLU A 31 -13.08 -0.77 -3.23
N SER A 32 -13.57 -1.56 -2.28
CA SER A 32 -12.75 -2.12 -1.21
C SER A 32 -11.64 -3.02 -1.78
N LEU A 33 -11.97 -3.85 -2.78
CA LEU A 33 -10.99 -4.67 -3.47
C LEU A 33 -9.99 -3.83 -4.25
N GLN A 34 -10.42 -2.76 -4.92
CA GLN A 34 -9.50 -1.84 -5.61
C GLN A 34 -8.52 -1.18 -4.64
N LEU A 35 -8.97 -0.78 -3.46
CA LEU A 35 -8.09 -0.22 -2.42
C LEU A 35 -7.07 -1.26 -1.93
N LEU A 36 -7.48 -2.51 -1.74
CA LEU A 36 -6.58 -3.60 -1.38
C LEU A 36 -5.52 -3.84 -2.46
N LEU A 37 -5.93 -3.89 -3.74
CA LEU A 37 -5.02 -4.07 -4.87
C LEU A 37 -4.00 -2.92 -4.97
N LYS A 38 -4.43 -1.68 -4.76
CA LYS A 38 -3.51 -0.51 -4.74
C LYS A 38 -2.49 -0.63 -3.63
N ARG A 39 -2.92 -1.01 -2.42
CA ARG A 39 -2.02 -1.22 -1.28
C ARG A 39 -1.02 -2.35 -1.57
N ASP A 40 -1.48 -3.44 -2.15
CA ASP A 40 -0.63 -4.59 -2.45
C ASP A 40 0.39 -4.24 -3.55
N ALA A 41 0.01 -3.46 -4.56
CA ALA A 41 0.93 -2.92 -5.56
C ALA A 41 2.00 -2.00 -4.95
N MET A 42 1.61 -1.07 -4.08
CA MET A 42 2.56 -0.21 -3.34
C MET A 42 3.53 -1.03 -2.49
N ARG A 43 3.03 -2.08 -1.83
CA ARG A 43 3.86 -3.01 -1.05
C ARG A 43 4.87 -3.74 -1.92
N GLN A 44 4.45 -4.21 -3.10
CA GLN A 44 5.34 -4.88 -4.05
C GLN A 44 6.43 -3.93 -4.55
N GLN A 45 6.09 -2.68 -4.86
CA GLN A 45 7.07 -1.65 -5.23
C GLN A 45 8.07 -1.41 -4.10
N LEU A 46 7.60 -1.23 -2.86
CA LEU A 46 8.49 -1.04 -1.72
C LEU A 46 9.45 -2.23 -1.52
N ILE A 47 8.94 -3.46 -1.64
CA ILE A 47 9.78 -4.65 -1.56
C ILE A 47 10.84 -4.64 -2.66
N ALA A 48 10.46 -4.32 -3.90
CA ALA A 48 11.40 -4.25 -5.01
C ALA A 48 12.51 -3.21 -4.79
N GLU A 49 12.15 -2.00 -4.32
CA GLU A 49 13.11 -0.95 -4.00
C GLU A 49 14.06 -1.35 -2.86
N VAL A 50 13.52 -1.99 -1.81
CA VAL A 50 14.34 -2.49 -0.69
C VAL A 50 15.30 -3.57 -1.17
N THR A 51 14.84 -4.51 -2.00
CA THR A 51 15.70 -5.55 -2.58
C THR A 51 16.79 -4.94 -3.44
N LEU A 52 16.46 -3.96 -4.29
CA LEU A 52 17.44 -3.22 -5.10
C LEU A 52 18.51 -2.56 -4.21
N GLY A 53 18.09 -1.86 -3.15
CA GLY A 53 18.98 -1.21 -2.19
C GLY A 53 19.89 -2.21 -1.47
N ALA A 54 19.35 -3.34 -1.04
CA ALA A 54 20.13 -4.42 -0.42
C ALA A 54 21.20 -4.97 -1.37
N ASP A 55 20.85 -5.18 -2.65
CA ASP A 55 21.81 -5.63 -3.66
C ASP A 55 22.88 -4.57 -3.98
N GLN A 56 22.53 -3.29 -3.96
CA GLN A 56 23.49 -2.19 -4.12
C GLN A 56 24.49 -2.16 -2.95
N LEU A 57 24.01 -2.31 -1.71
CA LEU A 57 24.86 -2.38 -0.52
C LEU A 57 25.77 -3.62 -0.55
N ALA A 58 25.24 -4.78 -0.93
CA ALA A 58 26.03 -6.02 -1.06
C ALA A 58 27.16 -5.88 -2.10
N ARG A 59 26.97 -5.05 -3.13
CA ARG A 59 27.98 -4.71 -4.15
C ARG A 59 28.89 -3.54 -3.74
N GLY A 60 28.79 -3.05 -2.51
CA GLY A 60 29.61 -1.94 -2.01
C GLY A 60 29.26 -0.58 -2.59
N LYS A 61 28.09 -0.41 -3.22
CA LYS A 61 27.63 0.87 -3.81
C LYS A 61 26.96 1.80 -2.78
N GLY A 62 27.09 1.51 -1.49
CA GLY A 62 26.60 2.37 -0.41
C GLY A 62 27.50 3.58 -0.18
N ILE A 63 26.90 4.67 0.31
CA ILE A 63 27.64 5.85 0.77
C ILE A 63 27.55 5.86 2.29
N PHE A 64 28.70 5.94 2.97
CA PHE A 64 28.74 6.14 4.41
C PHE A 64 28.46 7.61 4.70
N VAL A 65 27.44 7.85 5.52
CA VAL A 65 27.05 9.19 5.92
C VAL A 65 27.17 9.28 7.43
N ASN A 66 27.94 10.26 7.92
CA ASN A 66 28.26 10.38 9.34
C ASN A 66 27.49 11.51 10.03
N THR A 67 26.76 12.34 9.27
CA THR A 67 26.00 13.47 9.79
C THR A 67 24.60 13.52 9.19
N GLU A 68 23.63 13.95 9.99
CA GLU A 68 22.22 14.06 9.58
C GLU A 68 22.04 15.06 8.42
N ASP A 69 22.76 16.18 8.43
CA ASP A 69 22.73 17.19 7.36
C ASP A 69 23.20 16.65 6.01
N GLU A 70 24.22 15.81 6.01
CA GLU A 70 24.72 15.15 4.80
C GLU A 70 23.71 14.12 4.29
N PHE A 71 23.07 13.38 5.19
CA PHE A 71 22.03 12.42 4.84
C PHE A 71 20.84 13.11 4.19
N LEU A 72 20.36 14.20 4.78
CA LEU A 72 19.21 14.95 4.24
C LEU A 72 19.48 15.56 2.87
N LYS A 73 20.72 15.97 2.58
CA LYS A 73 21.13 16.46 1.25
C LYS A 73 21.10 15.35 0.19
N LEU A 74 21.52 14.13 0.55
CA LEU A 74 21.56 12.99 -0.37
C LEU A 74 20.19 12.33 -0.54
N ALA A 75 19.38 12.22 0.53
CA ALA A 75 18.08 11.56 0.52
C ALA A 75 16.98 12.36 -0.21
N ARG A 76 17.08 13.69 -0.24
CA ARG A 76 16.13 14.57 -0.94
C ARG A 76 16.56 14.96 -2.34
N ALA A 77 17.77 14.60 -2.76
CA ALA A 77 18.20 14.73 -4.14
C ALA A 77 17.57 13.59 -4.96
N THR A 78 16.27 13.69 -5.22
CA THR A 78 15.62 12.89 -6.26
C THR A 78 16.03 13.47 -7.62
N PRO A 79 16.56 12.68 -8.58
CA PRO A 79 16.67 13.12 -9.97
C PRO A 79 15.30 13.31 -10.63
#